data_AF-X1AQC8-F1
#
_entry.id   AF-X1AQC8-F1
#
_cell.length_a   1.000
_cell.length_b   1.000
_cell.length_c   1.000
_cell.angle_alpha   90.00
_cell.angle_beta   90.00
_cell.angle_gamma   90.00
#
_symmetry.space_group_name_H-M   'P 1'
#
loop_
_entity.id
_entity.type
_entity.pdbx_description
1 polymer ?
#
loop_
_entity_poly.entity_id
_entity_poly.type
_entity_poly.pdbx_seq_one_letter_code
_entity_poly.pdbx_strand_id
1 'polypeptide(L)'
;ELVKEHAPYAHTAIIGNKQDLPGALSVQRIQEILGLKTYSMVAIESGNRGKMIQIIADILEISTDASPLLKPLFERDQLINKARNCLENGDIAQTAEYFEKISDLCLELGDDSLYKEFSEKAAKLKSYINQ
;
A
#
# COMPACT_ATOMS: atom_id res chain seq x y z
N GLU A 1 11.79 -16.42 -21.79
CA GLU A 1 10.39 -16.17 -21.38
C GLU A 1 10.02 -17.04 -20.17
N LEU A 2 10.62 -16.80 -19.00
CA LEU A 2 10.40 -17.65 -17.82
C LEU A 2 8.95 -17.64 -17.31
N VAL A 3 8.31 -16.47 -17.32
CA VAL A 3 6.93 -16.33 -16.85
C VAL A 3 5.96 -17.09 -17.75
N LYS A 4 6.11 -17.01 -19.07
CA LYS A 4 5.22 -17.76 -20.00
C LYS A 4 5.43 -19.27 -19.92
N GLU A 5 6.66 -19.70 -19.63
CA GLU A 5 7.01 -21.12 -19.49
C GLU A 5 6.43 -21.73 -18.21
N HIS A 6 6.53 -21.02 -17.08
CA HIS A 6 6.12 -21.56 -15.78
C HIS A 6 4.71 -21.13 -15.31
N ALA A 7 4.19 -20.02 -15.83
CA ALA A 7 2.91 -19.44 -15.43
C ALA A 7 2.23 -18.74 -16.62
N PRO A 8 1.80 -19.48 -17.66
CA PRO A 8 1.28 -18.92 -18.91
C PRO A 8 0.03 -18.05 -18.74
N TYR A 9 -0.70 -18.21 -17.64
CA TYR A 9 -1.91 -17.47 -17.33
C TYR A 9 -1.69 -16.34 -16.30
N ALA A 10 -0.45 -16.07 -15.89
CA ALA A 10 -0.17 -15.02 -14.93
C ALA A 10 -0.40 -13.63 -15.55
N HIS A 11 -1.25 -12.83 -14.91
CA HIS A 11 -1.32 -11.40 -15.19
C HIS A 11 0.04 -10.77 -14.86
N THR A 12 0.70 -10.19 -15.86
CA THR A 12 2.09 -9.76 -15.76
C THR A 12 2.24 -8.31 -16.20
N ALA A 13 2.96 -7.52 -15.41
CA ALA A 13 3.41 -6.18 -15.76
C ALA A 13 4.79 -5.89 -15.15
N ILE A 14 5.42 -4.83 -15.62
CA ILE A 14 6.75 -4.40 -15.16
C ILE A 14 6.61 -3.08 -14.39
N ILE A 15 7.28 -3.00 -13.24
CA ILE A 15 7.45 -1.76 -12.50
C ILE A 15 8.87 -1.24 -12.76
N GLY A 16 8.96 -0.17 -13.56
CA GLY A 16 10.19 0.60 -13.69
C GLY A 16 10.38 1.44 -12.44
N ASN A 17 11.22 0.99 -11.50
CA ASN A 17 11.54 1.73 -10.28
C ASN A 17 12.61 2.80 -10.54
N LYS A 18 12.70 3.81 -9.65
CA LYS A 18 13.69 4.92 -9.68
C LYS A 18 13.64 5.77 -10.96
N GLN A 19 12.44 5.99 -11.49
CA GLN A 19 12.23 6.75 -12.73
C GLN A 19 12.45 8.26 -12.58
N ASP A 20 12.71 8.71 -11.35
CA ASP A 20 13.15 10.06 -11.00
C ASP A 20 14.64 10.30 -11.30
N LEU A 21 15.45 9.25 -11.43
CA LEU A 21 16.89 9.40 -11.58
C LEU A 21 17.30 9.79 -13.01
N PRO A 22 18.30 10.68 -13.16
CA PRO A 22 18.87 10.98 -14.46
C PRO A 22 19.48 9.72 -15.07
N GLY A 23 19.18 9.47 -16.35
CA GLY A 23 19.63 8.28 -17.05
C GLY A 23 18.80 7.02 -16.77
N ALA A 24 17.72 7.11 -15.99
CA ALA A 24 16.73 6.03 -15.92
C ALA A 24 16.19 5.72 -17.32
N LEU A 25 16.14 4.45 -17.67
CA LEU A 25 15.57 4.02 -18.94
C LEU A 25 14.09 4.37 -18.95
N SER A 26 13.62 4.99 -20.03
CA SER A 26 12.21 5.37 -20.14
C SER A 26 11.31 4.14 -20.10
N VAL A 27 10.13 4.31 -19.52
CA VAL A 27 9.09 3.27 -19.44
C VAL A 27 8.79 2.68 -20.82
N GLN A 28 8.72 3.51 -21.86
CA GLN A 28 8.48 3.08 -23.24
C GLN A 28 9.60 2.15 -23.71
N ARG A 29 10.85 2.50 -23.43
CA ARG A 29 12.00 1.70 -23.85
C ARG A 29 12.09 0.38 -23.08
N ILE A 30 11.74 0.37 -21.79
CA ILE A 30 11.64 -0.87 -21.01
C ILE A 30 10.56 -1.78 -21.59
N GLN A 31 9.39 -1.22 -21.92
CA GLN A 31 8.27 -1.96 -22.51
C GLN A 31 8.64 -2.55 -23.88
N GLU A 32 9.37 -1.82 -24.72
CA GLU A 32 9.89 -2.34 -26.00
C GLU A 32 10.83 -3.53 -25.81
N ILE A 33 11.72 -3.47 -24.82
CA ILE A 33 12.72 -4.51 -24.55
C ILE A 33 12.05 -5.77 -23.99
N LEU A 34 11.09 -5.61 -23.08
CA LEU A 34 10.49 -6.72 -22.34
C LEU A 34 9.19 -7.23 -22.96
N GLY A 35 8.57 -6.48 -23.86
CA GLY A 35 7.28 -6.81 -24.48
C GLY A 35 6.11 -6.85 -23.49
N LEU A 36 6.25 -6.20 -22.33
CA LEU A 36 5.28 -6.23 -21.23
C LEU A 36 4.93 -4.81 -20.82
N LYS A 37 3.65 -4.59 -20.49
CA LYS A 37 3.16 -3.28 -20.03
C LYS A 37 4.01 -2.81 -18.84
N THR A 38 4.61 -1.64 -18.98
CA THR A 38 5.52 -1.09 -17.98
C THR A 38 4.93 0.17 -17.35
N TYR A 39 5.07 0.28 -16.03
CA TYR A 39 4.61 1.42 -15.25
C TYR A 39 5.80 2.10 -14.56
N SER A 40 5.84 3.44 -14.58
CA SER A 40 6.84 4.21 -13.83
C SER A 40 6.52 4.23 -12.33
N MET A 41 7.55 4.13 -11.49
CA MET A 41 7.41 4.13 -10.04
C MET A 41 8.64 4.75 -9.36
N VAL A 42 8.40 5.44 -8.25
CA VAL A 42 9.43 5.78 -7.25
C VAL A 42 9.00 5.12 -5.95
N ALA A 43 9.53 3.93 -5.66
CA ALA A 43 8.99 3.08 -4.59
C ALA A 43 9.16 3.67 -3.17
N ILE A 44 10.13 4.57 -2.99
CA ILE A 44 10.36 5.26 -1.71
C ILE A 44 9.36 6.39 -1.45
N GLU A 45 8.64 6.84 -2.48
CA GLU A 45 7.66 7.91 -2.36
C GLU A 45 6.33 7.33 -1.92
N SER A 46 5.94 7.60 -0.67
CA SER A 46 4.71 7.10 -0.06
C SER A 46 3.45 7.52 -0.82
N GLY A 47 3.48 8.66 -1.52
CA GLY A 47 2.40 9.12 -2.40
C GLY A 47 2.10 8.17 -3.56
N ASN A 48 3.06 7.32 -3.95
CA ASN A 48 2.85 6.35 -5.03
C ASN A 48 2.08 5.09 -4.61
N ARG A 49 1.63 4.97 -3.36
CA ARG A 49 0.78 3.86 -2.91
C ARG A 49 -0.50 3.74 -3.73
N GLY A 50 -1.21 4.86 -3.94
CA GLY A 50 -2.41 4.87 -4.78
C GLY A 50 -2.12 4.44 -6.22
N LYS A 51 -0.98 4.85 -6.77
CA LYS A 51 -0.51 4.42 -8.10
C LYS A 51 -0.27 2.91 -8.14
N MET A 52 0.34 2.33 -7.11
CA MET A 52 0.53 0.88 -7.02
C MET A 52 -0.82 0.13 -7.00
N ILE A 53 -1.79 0.62 -6.23
CA ILE A 53 -3.14 0.03 -6.19
C ILE A 53 -3.80 0.08 -7.56
N GLN A 54 -3.71 1.22 -8.27
CA GLN A 54 -4.21 1.34 -9.63
C GLN A 54 -3.53 0.35 -10.59
N ILE A 55 -2.21 0.18 -10.48
CA ILE A 55 -1.47 -0.79 -11.29
C ILE A 55 -1.97 -2.20 -11.03
N ILE A 56 -2.19 -2.58 -9.78
CA ILE A 56 -2.72 -3.91 -9.43
C ILE A 56 -4.14 -4.07 -9.99
N ALA A 57 -4.99 -3.06 -9.86
CA ALA A 57 -6.35 -3.08 -10.40
C ALA A 57 -6.35 -3.24 -11.93
N ASP A 58 -5.50 -2.48 -12.63
CA ASP A 58 -5.29 -2.58 -14.07
C ASP A 58 -4.85 -3.98 -14.50
N ILE A 59 -3.89 -4.57 -13.77
CA ILE A 59 -3.33 -5.91 -14.06
C ILE A 59 -4.39 -7.00 -13.89
N LEU A 60 -5.22 -6.86 -12.84
CA LEU A 60 -6.28 -7.81 -12.54
C LEU A 60 -7.56 -7.57 -13.36
N GLU A 61 -7.62 -6.49 -14.14
CA GLU A 61 -8.81 -6.05 -14.89
C GLU A 61 -10.04 -5.84 -13.99
N ILE A 62 -9.83 -5.38 -12.77
CA ILE A 62 -10.88 -5.13 -11.77
C ILE A 62 -11.07 -3.61 -11.59
N SER A 63 -12.30 -3.13 -11.41
CA SER A 63 -12.51 -1.74 -11.01
C SER A 63 -12.05 -1.51 -9.56
N THR A 64 -11.29 -0.44 -9.32
CA THR A 64 -10.78 -0.05 -8.00
C THR A 64 -11.88 0.14 -6.97
N ASP A 65 -13.07 0.53 -7.43
CA ASP A 65 -14.23 0.85 -6.59
C ASP A 65 -15.04 -0.39 -6.20
N ALA A 66 -14.82 -1.53 -6.85
CA ALA A 66 -15.59 -2.76 -6.62
C ALA A 66 -14.79 -3.91 -6.01
N SER A 67 -13.46 -3.80 -5.88
CA SER A 67 -12.64 -4.92 -5.43
C SER A 67 -12.61 -5.02 -3.89
N PRO A 68 -13.18 -6.08 -3.29
CA PRO A 68 -13.06 -6.33 -1.85
C PRO A 68 -11.60 -6.52 -1.41
N LEU A 69 -10.70 -6.88 -2.33
CA LEU A 69 -9.27 -7.07 -2.06
C LEU A 69 -8.52 -5.74 -1.90
N LEU A 70 -8.99 -4.67 -2.54
CA LEU A 70 -8.34 -3.35 -2.47
C LEU A 70 -8.92 -2.44 -1.40
N LYS A 71 -10.18 -2.71 -1.00
CA LYS A 71 -10.90 -1.93 0.01
C LYS A 71 -10.12 -1.79 1.34
N PRO A 72 -9.51 -2.85 1.92
CA PRO A 72 -8.76 -2.70 3.16
C PRO A 72 -7.56 -1.75 3.01
N LEU A 73 -6.88 -1.76 1.85
CA LEU A 73 -5.73 -0.86 1.62
C LEU A 73 -6.13 0.61 1.66
N PHE A 74 -7.29 0.96 1.09
CA PHE A 74 -7.82 2.33 1.15
C PHE A 74 -8.28 2.71 2.55
N GLU A 75 -8.96 1.79 3.24
CA GLU A 75 -9.42 2.01 4.62
C GLU A 75 -8.24 2.23 5.56
N ARG A 76 -7.15 1.46 5.42
CA ARG A 76 -5.90 1.67 6.16
C ARG A 76 -5.37 3.08 6.01
N ASP A 77 -5.24 3.56 4.76
CA ASP A 77 -4.64 4.86 4.47
C ASP A 77 -5.53 6.00 5.01
N GLN A 78 -6.85 5.86 4.94
CA GLN A 78 -7.79 6.79 5.58
C GLN A 78 -7.64 6.80 7.11
N LEU A 79 -7.54 5.63 7.74
CA LEU A 79 -7.35 5.50 9.18
C LEU A 79 -6.03 6.10 9.64
N ILE A 80 -4.94 5.91 8.88
CA ILE A 80 -3.64 6.53 9.17
C ILE A 80 -3.75 8.06 9.15
N ASN A 81 -4.43 8.62 8.16
CA ASN A 81 -4.63 10.08 8.08
C ASN A 81 -5.50 10.60 9.24
N LYS A 82 -6.57 9.87 9.61
CA LYS A 82 -7.40 10.21 10.77
C LYS A 82 -6.60 10.15 12.08
N ALA A 83 -5.80 9.09 12.27
CA ALA A 83 -4.93 8.94 13.43
C ALA A 83 -3.93 10.09 13.54
N ARG A 84 -3.31 10.51 12.42
CA ARG A 84 -2.40 11.67 12.40
C ARG A 84 -3.10 12.95 12.81
N ASN A 85 -4.28 13.24 12.24
CA ASN A 85 -5.04 14.44 12.59
C ASN A 85 -5.46 14.45 14.06
N CYS A 86 -5.92 13.32 14.61
CA CYS A 86 -6.28 13.21 16.03
C CYS A 86 -5.06 13.38 16.94
N LEU A 87 -3.91 12.81 16.56
CA LEU A 87 -2.68 12.96 17.31
C LEU A 87 -2.20 14.42 17.33
N GLU A 88 -2.27 15.11 16.20
CA GLU A 88 -1.95 16.55 16.09
C GLU A 88 -2.89 17.42 16.92
N ASN A 89 -4.17 17.05 17.01
CA ASN A 89 -5.17 17.74 17.83
C ASN A 89 -5.14 17.33 19.31
N GLY A 90 -4.27 16.39 19.71
CA GLY A 90 -4.16 15.92 21.09
C GLY A 90 -5.29 14.98 21.55
N ASP A 91 -6.11 14.45 20.64
CA ASP A 91 -7.16 13.46 20.97
C ASP A 91 -6.54 12.06 21.09
N ILE A 92 -6.01 11.77 22.27
CA ILE A 92 -5.32 10.52 22.59
C ILE A 92 -6.28 9.32 22.50
N ALA A 93 -7.54 9.51 22.88
CA ALA A 93 -8.54 8.44 22.90
C ALA A 93 -8.90 7.98 21.48
N GLN A 94 -9.23 8.92 20.59
CA GLN A 94 -9.49 8.57 19.18
C GLN A 94 -8.24 8.06 18.48
N THR A 95 -7.05 8.60 18.80
CA THR A 95 -5.81 8.10 18.19
C THR A 95 -5.56 6.64 18.54
N ALA A 96 -5.80 6.24 19.80
CA ALA A 96 -5.69 4.85 20.22
C ALA A 96 -6.69 3.93 19.48
N GLU A 97 -7.93 4.39 19.31
CA GLU A 97 -8.96 3.66 18.57
C GLU A 97 -8.59 3.47 17.09
N TYR A 98 -8.06 4.52 16.44
CA TYR A 98 -7.61 4.41 15.05
C TYR A 98 -6.41 3.47 14.90
N PHE A 99 -5.46 3.47 15.83
CA PHE A 99 -4.34 2.52 15.81
C PHE A 99 -4.79 1.07 16.00
N GLU A 100 -5.80 0.80 16.82
CA GLU A 100 -6.40 -0.54 16.89
C GLU A 100 -7.03 -0.97 15.56
N LYS A 101 -7.85 -0.10 14.95
CA LYS A 101 -8.47 -0.41 13.65
C LYS A 101 -7.43 -0.65 12.55
N ILE A 102 -6.32 0.09 12.57
CA ILE A 102 -5.20 -0.14 11.64
C ILE A 102 -4.52 -1.48 11.93
N SER A 103 -4.33 -1.83 13.20
CA SER A 103 -3.73 -3.10 13.61
C SER A 103 -4.57 -4.28 13.14
N ASP A 104 -5.88 -4.28 13.40
CA ASP A 104 -6.82 -5.32 12.97
C ASP A 104 -6.78 -5.50 11.46
N LEU A 105 -6.77 -4.39 10.72
CA LEU A 105 -6.75 -4.42 9.27
C LEU A 105 -5.38 -4.86 8.71
N CYS A 106 -4.27 -4.59 9.39
CA CYS A 106 -2.97 -5.17 9.07
C CYS A 106 -2.96 -6.69 9.29
N LEU A 107 -3.63 -7.18 10.33
CA LEU A 107 -3.77 -8.62 10.58
C LEU A 107 -4.62 -9.30 9.48
N GLU A 108 -5.73 -8.69 9.06
CA GLU A 108 -6.56 -9.17 7.94
C GLU A 108 -5.78 -9.24 6.63
N LEU A 109 -4.86 -8.30 6.41
CA LEU A 109 -3.99 -8.24 5.24
C LEU A 109 -2.75 -9.16 5.34
N GLY A 110 -2.55 -9.84 6.48
CA GLY A 110 -1.40 -10.71 6.73
C GLY A 110 -0.07 -9.97 6.96
N ASP A 111 -0.11 -8.69 7.35
CA ASP A 111 1.06 -7.88 7.69
C ASP A 111 1.34 -7.92 9.20
N ASP A 112 1.93 -9.03 9.65
CA ASP A 112 2.24 -9.29 11.06
C ASP A 112 3.16 -8.23 11.70
N SER A 113 4.02 -7.61 10.89
CA SER A 113 4.97 -6.59 11.37
C SER A 113 4.23 -5.31 11.73
N LEU A 114 3.40 -4.79 10.83
CA LEU A 114 2.62 -3.60 11.08
C LEU A 114 1.54 -3.85 12.13
N TYR A 115 0.93 -5.05 12.15
CA TYR A 115 -0.02 -5.44 13.19
C TYR A 115 0.57 -5.21 14.59
N LYS A 116 1.77 -5.75 14.85
CA LYS A 116 2.46 -5.61 16.15
C LYS A 116 2.77 -4.16 16.46
N GLU A 117 3.32 -3.42 15.50
CA GLU A 117 3.70 -2.02 15.69
C GLU A 117 2.49 -1.15 16.09
N PHE A 118 1.37 -1.29 15.39
CA PHE A 118 0.17 -0.50 15.69
C PHE A 118 -0.53 -0.96 16.97
N SER A 119 -0.50 -2.26 17.28
CA SER A 119 -1.03 -2.80 18.54
C SER A 119 -0.27 -2.25 19.75
N GLU A 120 1.06 -2.22 19.70
CA GLU A 120 1.90 -1.67 20.76
C GLU A 120 1.66 -0.16 20.94
N LYS A 121 1.55 0.60 19.85
CA LYS A 121 1.23 2.03 19.90
C LYS A 121 -0.14 2.27 20.53
N ALA A 122 -1.16 1.51 20.14
CA ALA A 122 -2.49 1.62 20.72
C ALA A 122 -2.48 1.31 22.22
N ALA A 123 -1.84 0.21 22.63
CA ALA A 123 -1.72 -0.18 24.04
C ALA A 123 -1.02 0.90 24.88
N LYS A 124 0.05 1.50 24.33
CA LYS A 124 0.77 2.61 24.98
C LYS A 124 -0.14 3.83 25.17
N LEU A 125 -0.88 4.24 24.15
CA LEU A 125 -1.81 5.38 24.27
C LEU A 125 -2.93 5.10 25.28
N LYS A 126 -3.50 3.89 25.28
CA LYS A 126 -4.50 3.48 26.27
C LYS A 126 -3.96 3.50 27.70
N SER A 127 -2.70 3.16 27.91
CA SER A 127 -2.07 3.23 29.23
C SER A 127 -2.01 4.65 29.79
N TYR A 128 -1.91 5.67 28.93
CA TYR A 128 -1.95 7.08 29.35
C TYR A 128 -3.36 7.60 29.65
N ILE A 129 -4.40 6.95 29.11
CA ILE A 129 -5.80 7.32 29.36
C ILE A 129 -6.29 6.74 30.70
N ASN A 130 -5.78 5.57 31.09
CA ASN A 130 -6.18 4.85 32.30
C ASN A 130 -5.34 5.20 33.54
N GLN A 131 -4.50 6.25 33.47
CA GLN A 131 -3.79 6.86 34.61
C GLN A 131 -4.55 8.09 35.11
#